data_AF-A0A1C5P0R6-F1
#
_entry.id   AF-A0A1C5P0R6-F1
#
_cell.length_a   1.000
_cell.length_b   1.000
_cell.length_c   1.000
_cell.angle_alpha   90.00
_cell.angle_beta   90.00
_cell.angle_gamma   90.00
#
_symmetry.space_group_name_H-M   'P 1'
#
loop_
_entity.id
_entity.type
_entity.pdbx_description
1 polymer ?
#
loop_
_entity_poly.entity_id
_entity_poly.type
_entity_poly.pdbx_seq_one_letter_code
_entity_poly.pdbx_strand_id
1 'polypeptide(L)'
;MDRIFEAIEEWMRNLLTGMVSSNLTTMYTDVNEKTGQIAVQVGQTPQGWNGNIFSMIQNLSDSVIVPIAGMIIARSIFNAH
;
A
#
# COMPACT_ATOMS: atom_id res chain seq x y z
N MET A 1 -3.96 19.31 -51.55
CA MET A 1 -3.53 18.02 -50.98
C MET A 1 -3.06 18.19 -49.54
N ASP A 2 -2.32 19.25 -49.21
CA ASP A 2 -1.86 19.52 -47.84
C ASP A 2 -2.96 19.66 -46.78
N ARG A 3 -3.96 20.52 -47.02
CA ARG A 3 -5.01 20.78 -46.00
C ARG A 3 -5.84 19.56 -45.58
N ILE A 4 -6.04 18.60 -46.48
CA ILE A 4 -6.79 17.37 -46.16
C ILE A 4 -5.90 16.40 -45.38
N PHE A 5 -4.62 16.30 -45.75
CA PHE A 5 -3.68 15.42 -45.07
C PHE A 5 -3.37 15.93 -43.65
N GLU A 6 -3.18 17.25 -43.48
CA GLU A 6 -3.02 17.91 -42.18
C GLU A 6 -4.24 17.67 -41.27
N ALA A 7 -5.46 17.83 -41.80
CA ALA A 7 -6.68 17.60 -41.02
C ALA A 7 -6.82 16.14 -40.57
N ILE A 8 -6.38 15.19 -41.40
CA ILE A 8 -6.39 13.75 -41.06
C ILE A 8 -5.30 13.43 -40.02
N GLU A 9 -4.10 14.00 -40.15
CA GLU A 9 -3.02 13.84 -39.18
C GLU A 9 -3.43 14.36 -37.80
N GLU A 10 -4.01 15.56 -37.74
CA GLU A 10 -4.50 16.17 -36.52
C GLU A 10 -5.63 15.31 -35.89
N TRP A 11 -6.57 14.83 -36.70
CA TRP A 11 -7.63 13.93 -36.24
C TRP A 11 -7.07 12.63 -35.65
N MET A 12 -6.13 11.96 -36.34
CA MET A 12 -5.53 10.72 -35.84
C MET A 12 -4.72 10.96 -34.57
N ARG A 13 -3.97 12.06 -34.49
CA ARG A 13 -3.20 12.42 -33.30
C ARG A 13 -4.12 12.63 -32.11
N ASN A 14 -5.23 13.35 -32.30
CA ASN A 14 -6.21 13.59 -31.26
C ASN A 14 -6.94 12.31 -30.84
N LEU A 15 -7.26 11.42 -31.79
CA LEU A 15 -7.88 10.12 -31.50
C LEU A 15 -6.94 9.23 -30.66
N LEU A 16 -5.71 9.04 -31.10
CA LEU A 16 -4.71 8.21 -30.40
C LEU A 16 -4.39 8.79 -29.01
N THR A 17 -4.21 10.12 -28.93
CA THR A 17 -3.97 10.81 -27.65
C THR A 17 -5.16 10.67 -26.72
N GLY A 18 -6.39 10.81 -27.25
CA GLY A 18 -7.62 10.61 -26.49
C GLY A 18 -7.74 9.19 -25.94
N MET A 19 -7.42 8.18 -26.74
CA MET A 19 -7.43 6.78 -26.31
C MET A 19 -6.40 6.49 -25.21
N VAL A 20 -5.15 6.93 -25.39
CA VAL A 20 -4.09 6.74 -24.37
C VAL A 20 -4.43 7.50 -23.09
N SER A 21 -4.88 8.75 -23.20
CA SER A 21 -5.29 9.54 -22.04
C SER A 21 -6.43 8.86 -21.30
N SER A 22 -7.46 8.38 -22.00
CA SER A 22 -8.58 7.67 -21.39
C SER A 22 -8.11 6.41 -20.67
N ASN A 23 -7.22 5.63 -21.29
CA ASN A 23 -6.68 4.41 -20.66
C ASN A 23 -5.91 4.74 -19.38
N LEU A 24 -5.05 5.77 -19.41
CA LEU A 24 -4.29 6.21 -18.24
C LEU A 24 -5.21 6.77 -17.14
N THR A 25 -6.24 7.54 -17.49
CA THR A 25 -7.24 8.03 -16.53
C THR A 25 -7.99 6.88 -15.85
N THR A 26 -8.39 5.85 -16.62
CA THR A 26 -9.00 4.64 -16.05
C THR A 26 -8.02 3.93 -15.12
N MET A 27 -6.76 3.73 -15.54
CA MET A 27 -5.74 3.11 -14.68
C MET A 27 -5.52 3.90 -13.37
N TYR A 28 -5.46 5.23 -13.42
CA TYR A 28 -5.32 6.05 -12.21
C TYR A 28 -6.53 5.91 -11.28
N THR A 29 -7.73 5.83 -11.85
CA THR A 29 -8.97 5.62 -11.07
C THR A 29 -8.95 4.25 -10.40
N ASP A 30 -8.61 3.20 -11.15
CA ASP A 30 -8.53 1.83 -10.65
C ASP A 30 -7.47 1.66 -9.55
N VAL A 31 -6.29 2.28 -9.74
CA VAL A 31 -5.24 2.28 -8.72
C VAL A 31 -5.72 2.99 -7.46
N ASN A 32 -6.33 4.16 -7.59
CA ASN A 32 -6.85 4.89 -6.43
C ASN A 32 -7.92 4.11 -5.68
N GLU A 33 -8.84 3.45 -6.39
CA GLU A 33 -9.87 2.61 -5.77
C GLU A 33 -9.24 1.43 -5.01
N LYS A 34 -8.32 0.71 -5.65
CA LYS A 34 -7.60 -0.41 -5.02
C LYS A 34 -6.77 0.05 -3.82
N THR A 35 -6.09 1.19 -3.91
CA THR A 35 -5.36 1.78 -2.77
C THR A 35 -6.31 2.15 -1.63
N GLY A 36 -7.49 2.69 -1.92
CA GLY A 36 -8.52 2.96 -0.92
C GLY A 36 -9.00 1.69 -0.21
N GLN A 37 -9.23 0.61 -0.96
CA GLN A 37 -9.59 -0.70 -0.40
C GLN A 37 -8.47 -1.28 0.48
N ILE A 38 -7.21 -1.23 0.03
CA ILE A 38 -6.06 -1.70 0.81
C ILE A 38 -5.91 -0.88 2.09
N ALA A 39 -6.09 0.45 2.04
CA ALA A 39 -6.02 1.31 3.22
C ALA A 39 -7.04 0.91 4.30
N VAL A 40 -8.26 0.53 3.89
CA VAL A 40 -9.28 0.00 4.81
C VAL A 40 -8.84 -1.34 5.41
N GLN A 41 -8.24 -2.22 4.62
CA GLN A 41 -7.78 -3.54 5.09
C GLN A 41 -6.62 -3.43 6.09
N VAL A 42 -5.58 -2.62 5.79
CA VAL A 42 -4.42 -2.45 6.69
C VAL A 42 -4.73 -1.62 7.94
N GLY A 43 -5.82 -0.85 7.93
CA GLY A 43 -6.33 -0.16 9.11
C GLY A 43 -7.05 -1.07 10.11
N GLN A 44 -7.33 -2.32 9.74
CA GLN A 44 -7.84 -3.32 10.67
C GLN A 44 -6.74 -3.77 11.65
N THR A 45 -7.11 -4.47 12.73
CA THR A 45 -6.10 -5.06 13.61
C THR A 45 -5.20 -6.02 12.82
N PRO A 46 -3.93 -6.24 13.23
CA PRO A 46 -3.04 -7.16 12.55
C PRO A 46 -3.62 -8.57 12.29
N GLN A 47 -4.51 -9.05 13.17
CA GLN A 47 -5.27 -10.29 13.00
C GLN A 47 -6.28 -10.23 11.84
N GLY A 48 -6.94 -9.08 11.65
CA GLY A 48 -7.97 -8.88 10.64
C GLY A 48 -7.43 -8.81 9.22
N TRP A 49 -6.26 -8.22 9.01
CA TRP A 49 -5.67 -8.12 7.66
C TRP A 49 -4.80 -9.32 7.27
N ASN A 50 -4.01 -9.89 8.20
CA ASN A 50 -3.15 -11.04 7.90
C ASN A 50 -2.78 -11.85 9.16
N GLY A 51 -3.47 -12.99 9.35
CA GLY A 51 -3.25 -13.89 10.49
C GLY A 51 -1.83 -14.47 10.59
N ASN A 52 -1.14 -14.66 9.46
CA ASN A 52 0.24 -15.18 9.47
C ASN A 52 1.23 -14.12 9.98
N ILE A 53 1.09 -12.87 9.54
CA ILE A 53 1.93 -11.76 10.02
C ILE A 53 1.65 -11.49 11.50
N PHE A 54 0.38 -11.49 11.90
CA PHE A 54 0.04 -11.40 13.32
C PHE A 54 0.73 -12.50 14.14
N SER A 55 0.64 -13.77 13.69
CA SER A 55 1.27 -14.89 14.38
C SER A 55 2.80 -14.73 14.45
N MET A 56 3.44 -14.22 13.40
CA MET A 56 4.87 -13.92 13.42
C MET A 56 5.23 -12.85 14.47
N ILE A 57 4.48 -11.74 14.52
CA ILE A 57 4.69 -10.67 15.50
C ILE A 57 4.45 -11.18 16.93
N GLN A 58 3.38 -11.94 17.13
CA GLN A 58 3.05 -12.55 18.43
C GLN A 58 4.18 -13.46 18.89
N ASN A 59 4.68 -14.36 18.02
CA ASN A 59 5.79 -15.25 18.35
C ASN A 59 7.07 -14.49 18.72
N LEU A 60 7.39 -13.39 18.01
CA LEU A 60 8.52 -12.52 18.35
C LEU A 60 8.32 -11.83 19.71
N SER A 61 7.10 -11.34 19.97
CA SER A 61 6.74 -10.74 21.25
C SER A 61 6.95 -11.71 22.41
N ASP A 62 6.42 -12.92 22.27
CA ASP A 62 6.43 -13.94 23.33
C ASP A 62 7.84 -14.51 23.55
N SER A 63 8.61 -14.69 22.47
CA SER A 63 9.94 -15.33 22.54
C SER A 63 11.07 -14.38 22.89
N VAL A 64 10.94 -13.07 22.58
CA VAL A 64 12.05 -12.12 22.66
C VAL A 64 11.68 -10.88 23.49
N ILE A 65 10.59 -10.20 23.13
CA ILE A 65 10.26 -8.88 23.72
C ILE A 65 9.90 -9.02 25.19
N VAL A 66 8.98 -9.94 25.53
CA VAL A 66 8.53 -10.17 26.90
C VAL A 66 9.67 -10.61 27.82
N PRO A 67 10.51 -11.61 27.46
CA PRO A 67 11.69 -11.97 28.26
C PRO A 67 12.67 -10.81 28.51
N ILE A 68 12.98 -10.02 27.49
CA ILE A 68 13.89 -8.87 27.64
C ILE A 68 13.32 -7.82 28.57
N ALA A 69 12.03 -7.48 28.41
CA ALA A 69 11.34 -6.55 29.31
C ALA A 69 11.38 -7.06 30.76
N GLY A 70 11.14 -8.36 30.97
CA GLY A 70 11.25 -9.00 32.28
C GLY A 70 12.65 -8.85 32.89
N MET A 71 13.71 -9.08 32.12
CA MET A 71 15.09 -8.89 32.60
C MET A 71 15.41 -7.44 32.96
N ILE A 72 14.94 -6.47 32.16
CA ILE A 72 15.13 -5.04 32.43
C ILE A 72 14.40 -4.64 33.72
N ILE A 73 13.15 -5.06 33.88
CA ILE A 73 12.34 -4.79 35.07
C ILE A 73 13.00 -5.41 36.31
N ALA A 74 13.37 -6.69 36.24
CA ALA A 74 14.06 -7.37 37.34
C ALA A 74 15.36 -6.64 37.74
N ARG A 75 16.14 -6.20 36.75
CA ARG A 75 17.36 -5.42 37.00
C ARG A 75 17.07 -4.03 37.59
N SER A 76 16.00 -3.37 37.16
CA SER A 76 15.61 -2.07 37.71
C SER A 76 15.20 -2.15 39.19
N ILE A 77 14.53 -3.24 39.58
CA ILE A 77 14.14 -3.49 40.98
C ILE A 77 15.38 -3.78 41.83
N PHE A 78 16.33 -4.59 41.32
CA PHE A 78 17.55 -4.92 42.07
C PHE A 78 18.42 -3.69 42.36
N ASN A 79 18.54 -2.74 41.43
CA ASN A 79 19.32 -1.51 41.62
C ASN A 79 18.65 -0.47 42.55
N ALA A 80 17.36 -0.63 42.88
CA ALA A 80 16.63 0.28 43.76
C ALA A 80 16.74 -0.10 45.26
N HIS A 81 17.51 -1.13 45.57
CA HIS A 81 17.85 -1.62 46.91
C HIS A 81 19.36 -1.63 47.10
#